data_AF-A0A9Q9B000-F1
#
_entry.id   AF-A0A9Q9B000-F1
#
_cell.length_a   1.000
_cell.length_b   1.000
_cell.length_c   1.000
_cell.angle_alpha   90.00
_cell.angle_beta   90.00
_cell.angle_gamma   90.00
#
_symmetry.space_group_name_H-M   'P 1'
#
loop_
_entity.id
_entity.type
_entity.pdbx_description
1 polymer ?
#
loop_
_entity_poly.entity_id
_entity_poly.type
_entity_poly.pdbx_seq_one_letter_code
_entity_poly.pdbx_strand_id
1 'polypeptide(L)'
;MLYGPWAELADNQAVLQTHRDHAELQGHSMHVLDRQIMHGMWSKLSYMLMLVLEELAKPEDERMKWLFWFDLDIIVMNRNVPLDVFLPPEDGFSHINLLVTNDHNGLNSGSFFLRVSEWAVKYLIDIIALHSYKPEFKLKYSDQSAQEVMTLDTRYKANTLYVPQRWFNAYRGPRNDREQLVRGEKVPANTIKAGDLQLHFAGKKVKHLIPTYLALAANNSMGWEMPLKKTKLQMEIALFWKLTKERQDWDQPVPSKKKAPAAKVAVAAEGAGAEALRAAAVKAENIRGNSVIEQISKLGASVDADEGVKHELGSAMDSTLAQGESDGSKEDMSSDS
;
A
#
# COMPACT_ATOMS: atom_id res chain seq x y z
N MET A 1 12.40 4.51 -12.80
CA MET A 1 13.18 4.65 -14.05
C MET A 1 13.95 5.95 -14.00
N LEU A 2 15.26 5.92 -14.14
CA LEU A 2 16.12 7.11 -14.01
C LEU A 2 17.20 7.05 -15.10
N TYR A 3 16.92 7.60 -16.27
CA TYR A 3 17.84 7.60 -17.41
C TYR A 3 17.65 8.82 -18.30
N GLY A 4 18.65 9.08 -19.16
CA GLY A 4 18.66 10.25 -20.04
C GLY A 4 18.68 11.56 -19.23
N PRO A 5 18.08 12.65 -19.73
CA PRO A 5 18.09 13.95 -19.06
C PRO A 5 17.50 13.93 -17.64
N TRP A 6 16.61 12.98 -17.34
CA TRP A 6 16.01 12.82 -16.02
C TRP A 6 17.02 12.37 -14.96
N ALA A 7 18.06 11.63 -15.35
CA ALA A 7 19.13 11.19 -14.45
C ALA A 7 20.00 12.36 -13.98
N GLU A 8 20.11 13.43 -14.77
CA GLU A 8 20.92 14.59 -14.42
C GLU A 8 20.22 15.59 -13.48
N LEU A 9 18.90 15.41 -13.25
CA LEU A 9 18.13 16.31 -12.39
C LEU A 9 18.37 16.01 -10.92
N ALA A 10 18.86 17.00 -10.17
CA ALA A 10 19.15 16.88 -8.74
C ALA A 10 17.94 16.41 -7.92
N ASP A 11 16.75 16.94 -8.20
CA ASP A 11 15.52 16.53 -7.51
C ASP A 11 15.23 15.04 -7.72
N ASN A 12 15.42 14.50 -8.93
CA ASN A 12 15.20 13.09 -9.20
C ASN A 12 16.22 12.19 -8.48
N GLN A 13 17.47 12.63 -8.41
CA GLN A 13 18.50 11.94 -7.63
C GLN A 13 18.16 11.95 -6.15
N ALA A 14 17.67 13.07 -5.63
CA ALA A 14 17.23 13.19 -4.24
C ALA A 14 16.00 12.30 -3.94
N VAL A 15 15.02 12.24 -4.85
CA VAL A 15 13.90 11.29 -4.72
C VAL A 15 14.42 9.86 -4.67
N LEU A 16 15.30 9.46 -5.59
CA LEU A 16 15.90 8.12 -5.58
C LEU A 16 16.65 7.84 -4.27
N GLN A 17 17.36 8.84 -3.73
CA GLN A 17 18.09 8.71 -2.47
C GLN A 17 17.15 8.37 -1.30
N THR A 18 15.95 8.96 -1.25
CA THR A 18 14.97 8.61 -0.18
C THR A 18 14.61 7.12 -0.18
N HIS A 19 14.57 6.48 -1.36
CA HIS A 19 14.33 5.05 -1.48
C HIS A 19 15.58 4.21 -1.21
N ARG A 20 16.79 4.70 -1.57
CA ARG A 20 18.05 4.03 -1.22
C ARG A 20 18.21 3.94 0.29
N ASP A 21 18.00 5.05 0.99
CA ASP A 21 18.11 5.13 2.44
C ASP A 21 17.07 4.23 3.13
N HIS A 22 15.86 4.17 2.57
CA HIS A 22 14.81 3.27 3.06
C HIS A 22 15.17 1.80 2.85
N ALA A 23 15.61 1.44 1.65
CA ALA A 23 15.99 0.06 1.33
C ALA A 23 17.15 -0.41 2.20
N GLU A 24 18.19 0.42 2.39
CA GLU A 24 19.32 0.12 3.28
C GLU A 24 18.85 -0.06 4.73
N LEU A 25 18.02 0.85 5.24
CA LEU A 25 17.49 0.79 6.61
C LEU A 25 16.65 -0.48 6.85
N GLN A 26 15.88 -0.92 5.85
CA GLN A 26 14.98 -2.07 5.96
C GLN A 26 15.60 -3.39 5.48
N GLY A 27 16.86 -3.39 5.03
CA GLY A 27 17.55 -4.58 4.54
C GLY A 27 16.98 -5.11 3.21
N HIS A 28 16.47 -4.23 2.36
CA HIS A 28 15.98 -4.58 1.02
C HIS A 28 17.04 -4.27 -0.05
N SER A 29 17.10 -5.11 -1.08
CA SER A 29 17.83 -4.79 -2.30
C SER A 29 17.08 -3.75 -3.12
N MET A 30 17.83 -2.86 -3.79
CA MET A 30 17.26 -1.84 -4.66
C MET A 30 17.83 -1.95 -6.07
N HIS A 31 16.93 -2.05 -7.05
CA HIS A 31 17.26 -2.16 -8.47
C HIS A 31 16.82 -0.88 -9.19
N VAL A 32 17.72 -0.30 -9.99
CA VAL A 32 17.47 0.95 -10.69
C VAL A 32 17.52 0.71 -12.19
N LEU A 33 16.40 0.94 -12.88
CA LEU A 33 16.38 1.01 -14.34
C LEU A 33 17.03 2.31 -14.80
N ASP A 34 18.33 2.22 -15.12
CA ASP A 34 19.25 3.31 -15.45
C ASP A 34 19.44 3.54 -16.95
N ARG A 35 18.73 2.77 -17.78
CA ARG A 35 18.76 2.86 -19.24
C ARG A 35 17.39 2.57 -19.82
N GLN A 36 17.12 3.15 -20.98
CA GLN A 36 15.91 2.82 -21.73
C GLN A 36 16.08 1.45 -22.40
N ILE A 37 15.19 0.50 -22.11
CA ILE A 37 15.18 -0.83 -22.74
C ILE A 37 14.00 -1.04 -23.69
N MET A 38 12.92 -0.27 -23.50
CA MET A 38 11.77 -0.19 -24.39
C MET A 38 11.25 1.25 -24.50
N HIS A 39 10.37 1.51 -25.47
CA HIS A 39 9.79 2.85 -25.63
C HIS A 39 8.99 3.29 -24.39
N GLY A 40 9.27 4.51 -23.90
CA GLY A 40 8.47 5.16 -22.85
C GLY A 40 8.31 4.30 -21.59
N MET A 41 7.09 4.30 -21.04
CA MET A 41 6.77 3.59 -19.80
C MET A 41 6.78 2.06 -19.93
N TRP A 42 6.86 1.49 -21.13
CA TRP A 42 6.95 0.03 -21.31
C TRP A 42 8.27 -0.54 -20.76
N SER A 43 9.32 0.29 -20.63
CA SER A 43 10.58 -0.12 -20.01
C SER A 43 10.39 -0.66 -18.59
N LYS A 44 9.43 -0.13 -17.84
CA LYS A 44 9.09 -0.58 -16.48
C LYS A 44 8.70 -2.06 -16.46
N LEU A 45 7.72 -2.45 -17.27
CA LEU A 45 7.19 -3.81 -17.26
C LEU A 45 8.23 -4.83 -17.74
N SER A 46 9.03 -4.46 -18.75
CA SER A 46 10.09 -5.32 -19.27
C SER A 46 11.25 -5.47 -18.29
N TYR A 47 11.57 -4.41 -17.54
CA TYR A 47 12.58 -4.49 -16.49
C TYR A 47 12.12 -5.36 -15.33
N MET A 48 10.85 -5.23 -14.91
CA MET A 48 10.27 -6.14 -13.93
C MET A 48 10.25 -7.59 -14.41
N LEU A 49 9.96 -7.84 -15.70
CA LEU A 49 9.99 -9.19 -16.26
C LEU A 49 11.40 -9.78 -16.21
N MET A 50 12.41 -8.99 -16.57
CA MET A 50 13.82 -9.38 -16.45
C MET A 50 14.16 -9.78 -15.00
N LEU A 51 13.84 -8.93 -14.02
CA LEU A 51 14.11 -9.22 -12.61
C LEU A 51 13.37 -10.47 -12.11
N VAL A 52 12.10 -10.66 -12.49
CA VAL A 52 11.34 -11.88 -12.11
C VAL A 52 12.02 -13.12 -12.68
N LEU A 53 12.46 -13.10 -13.95
CA LEU A 53 13.13 -14.24 -14.57
C LEU A 53 14.49 -14.52 -13.91
N GLU A 54 15.25 -13.48 -13.58
CA GLU A 54 16.53 -13.62 -12.84
C GLU A 54 16.32 -14.24 -11.46
N GLU A 55 15.30 -13.80 -10.70
CA GLU A 55 14.99 -14.37 -9.39
C GLU A 55 14.43 -15.80 -9.48
N LEU A 56 13.67 -16.14 -10.53
CA LEU A 56 13.19 -17.50 -10.75
C LEU A 56 14.30 -18.49 -11.14
N ALA A 57 15.44 -18.00 -11.64
CA ALA A 57 16.59 -18.83 -11.97
C ALA A 57 17.43 -19.22 -10.73
N LYS A 58 17.21 -18.55 -9.59
CA LYS A 58 17.88 -18.85 -8.31
C LYS A 58 17.15 -19.95 -7.53
N PRO A 59 17.83 -20.64 -6.60
CA PRO A 59 17.18 -21.49 -5.60
C PRO A 59 16.08 -20.72 -4.84
N GLU A 60 15.02 -21.43 -4.42
CA GLU A 60 13.85 -20.80 -3.79
C GLU A 60 14.17 -20.10 -2.46
N ASP A 61 15.15 -20.59 -1.72
CA ASP A 61 15.65 -20.04 -0.46
C ASP A 61 16.60 -18.84 -0.64
N GLU A 62 17.13 -18.65 -1.85
CA GLU A 62 18.04 -17.54 -2.19
C GLU A 62 17.34 -16.39 -2.95
N ARG A 63 16.18 -16.64 -3.55
CA ARG A 63 15.47 -15.66 -4.38
C ARG A 63 14.61 -14.68 -3.58
N MET A 64 14.41 -13.50 -4.14
CA MET A 64 13.43 -12.54 -3.63
C MET A 64 12.01 -13.11 -3.72
N LYS A 65 11.18 -12.85 -2.71
CA LYS A 65 9.77 -13.27 -2.70
C LYS A 65 8.85 -12.29 -3.42
N TRP A 66 9.14 -10.99 -3.30
CA TRP A 66 8.31 -9.90 -3.80
C TRP A 66 9.19 -8.80 -4.39
N LEU A 67 8.73 -8.23 -5.49
CA LEU A 67 9.22 -6.97 -6.03
C LEU A 67 8.24 -5.86 -5.65
N PHE A 68 8.76 -4.71 -5.23
CA PHE A 68 8.00 -3.49 -5.05
C PHE A 68 8.43 -2.45 -6.08
N TRP A 69 7.52 -2.07 -6.98
CA TRP A 69 7.78 -0.99 -7.93
C TRP A 69 7.42 0.36 -7.32
N PHE A 70 8.19 1.40 -7.65
CA PHE A 70 7.84 2.79 -7.43
C PHE A 70 8.30 3.68 -8.61
N ASP A 71 7.50 4.69 -8.95
CA ASP A 71 7.86 5.72 -9.94
C ASP A 71 8.80 6.79 -9.32
N LEU A 72 9.57 7.47 -10.18
CA LEU A 72 10.61 8.43 -9.78
C LEU A 72 10.05 9.73 -9.15
N ASP A 73 8.75 9.86 -9.06
CA ASP A 73 8.02 10.97 -8.45
C ASP A 73 7.29 10.54 -7.18
N ILE A 74 7.82 9.55 -6.49
CA ILE A 74 7.33 9.08 -5.20
C ILE A 74 8.41 9.29 -4.16
N ILE A 75 8.12 10.05 -3.10
CA ILE A 75 9.06 10.34 -2.01
C ILE A 75 8.71 9.48 -0.81
N VAL A 76 9.70 8.80 -0.22
CA VAL A 76 9.55 8.16 1.09
C VAL A 76 9.48 9.24 2.16
N MET A 77 8.35 9.30 2.88
CA MET A 77 8.07 10.28 3.93
C MET A 77 8.31 9.72 5.34
N ASN A 78 8.18 8.40 5.52
CA ASN A 78 8.49 7.73 6.78
C ASN A 78 9.26 6.44 6.53
N ARG A 79 10.59 6.52 6.66
CA ARG A 79 11.48 5.38 6.45
C ARG A 79 11.36 4.27 7.51
N ASN A 80 10.64 4.49 8.60
CA ASN A 80 10.40 3.46 9.63
C ASN A 80 9.21 2.55 9.32
N VAL A 81 8.53 2.75 8.18
CA VAL A 81 7.50 1.82 7.69
C VAL A 81 8.18 0.80 6.79
N PRO A 82 8.32 -0.47 7.21
CA PRO A 82 8.90 -1.51 6.36
C PRO A 82 7.90 -1.91 5.26
N LEU A 83 8.38 -2.43 4.13
CA LEU A 83 7.50 -2.81 3.01
C LEU A 83 6.68 -4.07 3.30
N ASP A 84 7.23 -4.97 4.11
CA ASP A 84 6.65 -6.27 4.47
C ASP A 84 5.32 -6.15 5.22
N VAL A 85 5.09 -5.05 5.95
CA VAL A 85 3.84 -4.79 6.67
C VAL A 85 2.64 -4.80 5.72
N PHE A 86 2.82 -4.41 4.44
CA PHE A 86 1.74 -4.37 3.46
C PHE A 86 1.49 -5.70 2.76
N LEU A 87 2.35 -6.71 2.94
CA LEU A 87 2.23 -7.98 2.23
C LEU A 87 1.07 -8.82 2.79
N PRO A 88 0.44 -9.66 1.96
CA PRO A 88 -0.61 -10.56 2.43
C PRO A 88 -0.03 -11.59 3.41
N PRO A 89 -0.73 -11.89 4.53
CA PRO A 89 -0.32 -12.98 5.40
C PRO A 89 -0.44 -14.32 4.66
N GLU A 90 0.46 -15.27 4.94
CA GLU A 90 0.50 -16.56 4.21
C GLU A 90 -0.81 -17.35 4.35
N ASP A 91 -1.41 -17.32 5.55
CA ASP A 91 -2.68 -17.95 5.86
C ASP A 91 -3.86 -17.23 5.19
N GLY A 92 -4.45 -17.89 4.18
CA GLY A 92 -5.62 -17.43 3.45
C GLY A 92 -5.32 -16.60 2.19
N PHE A 93 -4.07 -16.17 1.97
CA PHE A 93 -3.72 -15.29 0.85
C PHE A 93 -2.48 -15.73 0.04
N SER A 94 -2.03 -16.99 0.21
CA SER A 94 -0.93 -17.56 -0.60
C SER A 94 -1.17 -17.49 -2.12
N HIS A 95 -2.44 -17.47 -2.55
CA HIS A 95 -2.84 -17.31 -3.94
C HIS A 95 -2.67 -15.88 -4.49
N ILE A 96 -2.48 -14.87 -3.64
CA ILE A 96 -2.30 -13.48 -4.08
C ILE A 96 -0.87 -13.28 -4.58
N ASN A 97 -0.76 -12.77 -5.81
CA ASN A 97 0.49 -12.50 -6.51
C ASN A 97 0.69 -11.01 -6.83
N LEU A 98 -0.35 -10.19 -6.74
CA LEU A 98 -0.30 -8.77 -7.11
C LEU A 98 -1.10 -7.93 -6.10
N LEU A 99 -0.46 -6.92 -5.51
CA LEU A 99 -1.14 -5.87 -4.74
C LEU A 99 -1.08 -4.57 -5.51
N VAL A 100 -2.24 -4.02 -5.85
CA VAL A 100 -2.38 -2.78 -6.62
C VAL A 100 -3.25 -1.78 -5.88
N THR A 101 -3.19 -0.53 -6.34
CA THR A 101 -4.02 0.56 -5.81
C THR A 101 -4.84 1.19 -6.92
N ASN A 102 -5.98 1.78 -6.54
CA ASN A 102 -6.83 2.56 -7.43
C ASN A 102 -6.86 4.01 -6.99
N ASP A 103 -6.96 4.90 -7.96
CA ASP A 103 -7.34 6.29 -7.76
C ASP A 103 -8.63 6.64 -8.51
N HIS A 104 -8.96 7.92 -8.59
CA HIS A 104 -10.16 8.42 -9.27
C HIS A 104 -10.21 8.11 -10.79
N ASN A 105 -9.10 7.68 -11.40
CA ASN A 105 -8.94 7.29 -12.80
C ASN A 105 -8.89 5.77 -13.03
N GLY A 106 -8.99 4.93 -12.00
CA GLY A 106 -8.80 3.49 -12.10
C GLY A 106 -7.48 3.03 -11.48
N LEU A 107 -6.91 1.94 -12.00
CA LEU A 107 -5.63 1.42 -11.51
C LEU A 107 -4.54 2.49 -11.61
N ASN A 108 -3.83 2.71 -10.50
CA ASN A 108 -2.63 3.53 -10.47
C ASN A 108 -1.40 2.64 -10.28
N SER A 109 -0.55 2.60 -11.29
CA SER A 109 0.62 1.73 -11.32
C SER A 109 1.88 2.38 -10.77
N GLY A 110 1.80 3.59 -10.21
CA GLY A 110 2.95 4.33 -9.70
C GLY A 110 3.69 3.58 -8.61
N SER A 111 2.99 2.76 -7.83
CA SER A 111 3.61 1.78 -6.93
C SER A 111 2.71 0.56 -6.72
N PHE A 112 3.31 -0.62 -6.66
CA PHE A 112 2.60 -1.89 -6.48
C PHE A 112 3.58 -3.02 -6.10
N PHE A 113 3.03 -4.10 -5.53
CA PHE A 113 3.79 -5.30 -5.20
C PHE A 113 3.49 -6.43 -6.17
N LEU A 114 4.53 -7.12 -6.64
CA LEU A 114 4.44 -8.28 -7.52
C LEU A 114 5.24 -9.45 -6.93
N ARG A 115 4.58 -10.58 -6.67
CA ARG A 115 5.24 -11.79 -6.16
C ARG A 115 6.12 -12.38 -7.26
N VAL A 116 7.33 -12.80 -6.91
CA VAL A 116 8.18 -13.56 -7.84
C VAL A 116 7.58 -14.95 -8.02
N SER A 117 7.00 -15.20 -9.19
CA SER A 117 6.35 -16.46 -9.52
C SER A 117 6.17 -16.62 -11.04
N GLU A 118 5.89 -17.83 -11.51
CA GLU A 118 5.52 -18.06 -12.92
C GLU A 118 4.26 -17.27 -13.31
N TRP A 119 3.36 -17.02 -12.35
CA TRP A 119 2.19 -16.17 -12.56
C TRP A 119 2.60 -14.76 -12.98
N ALA A 120 3.60 -14.17 -12.32
CA ALA A 120 4.11 -12.84 -12.63
C ALA A 120 4.72 -12.76 -14.04
N VAL A 121 5.42 -13.81 -14.48
CA VAL A 121 5.97 -13.92 -15.84
C VAL A 121 4.84 -13.85 -16.87
N LYS A 122 3.80 -14.68 -16.71
CA LYS A 122 2.64 -14.70 -17.63
C LYS A 122 1.91 -13.36 -17.65
N TYR A 123 1.68 -12.80 -16.46
CA TYR A 123 1.04 -11.49 -16.30
C TYR A 123 1.80 -10.38 -17.04
N LEU A 124 3.11 -10.26 -16.83
CA LEU A 124 3.93 -9.22 -17.46
C LEU A 124 4.03 -9.41 -18.98
N ILE A 125 4.21 -10.66 -19.46
CA ILE A 125 4.24 -10.96 -20.90
C ILE A 125 2.92 -10.54 -21.55
N ASP A 126 1.77 -10.88 -20.96
CA ASP A 126 0.47 -10.54 -21.52
C ASP A 126 0.22 -9.03 -21.56
N ILE A 127 0.66 -8.27 -20.55
CA ILE A 127 0.57 -6.81 -20.57
C ILE A 127 1.43 -6.22 -21.70
N ILE A 128 2.68 -6.65 -21.81
CA ILE A 128 3.60 -6.16 -22.84
C ILE A 128 3.09 -6.54 -24.24
N ALA A 129 2.61 -7.78 -24.40
CA ALA A 129 2.06 -8.29 -25.66
C ALA A 129 0.80 -7.53 -26.08
N LEU A 130 -0.02 -7.04 -25.15
CA LEU A 130 -1.21 -6.25 -25.47
C LEU A 130 -0.90 -5.06 -26.39
N HIS A 131 0.25 -4.41 -26.17
CA HIS A 131 0.69 -3.27 -26.97
C HIS A 131 0.89 -3.65 -28.45
N SER A 132 1.43 -4.84 -28.70
CA SER A 132 1.81 -5.29 -30.06
C SER A 132 0.72 -6.10 -30.74
N TYR A 133 -0.03 -6.89 -29.98
CA TYR A 133 -1.04 -7.82 -30.50
C TYR A 133 -2.42 -7.18 -30.69
N LYS A 134 -2.73 -6.12 -29.92
CA LYS A 134 -3.97 -5.34 -30.06
C LYS A 134 -3.68 -3.84 -30.16
N PRO A 135 -2.93 -3.38 -31.18
CA PRO A 135 -2.56 -1.98 -31.32
C PRO A 135 -3.77 -1.04 -31.49
N GLU A 136 -4.91 -1.57 -31.93
CA GLU A 136 -6.18 -0.86 -32.04
C GLU A 136 -6.84 -0.55 -30.69
N PHE A 137 -6.42 -1.24 -29.62
CA PHE A 137 -6.96 -1.05 -28.29
C PHE A 137 -6.46 0.29 -27.72
N LYS A 138 -7.34 1.29 -27.68
CA LYS A 138 -7.01 2.64 -27.20
C LYS A 138 -6.83 2.63 -25.68
N LEU A 139 -5.57 2.65 -25.26
CA LEU A 139 -5.19 2.79 -23.86
C LEU A 139 -5.22 4.28 -23.46
N LYS A 140 -5.93 4.60 -22.36
CA LYS A 140 -6.04 5.99 -21.84
C LYS A 140 -4.67 6.50 -21.38
N TYR A 141 -3.93 5.61 -20.72
CA TYR A 141 -2.53 5.76 -20.35
C TYR A 141 -1.71 4.68 -21.08
N SER A 142 -0.39 4.65 -20.94
CA SER A 142 0.48 3.64 -21.56
C SER A 142 0.34 2.25 -20.90
N ASP A 143 1.45 1.72 -20.40
CA ASP A 143 1.56 0.55 -19.54
C ASP A 143 0.49 0.46 -18.44
N GLN A 144 0.15 1.56 -17.76
CA GLN A 144 -0.84 1.53 -16.67
C GLN A 144 -2.22 1.04 -17.13
N SER A 145 -2.71 1.52 -18.28
CA SER A 145 -4.00 1.08 -18.79
C SER A 145 -3.94 -0.36 -19.30
N ALA A 146 -2.80 -0.80 -19.84
CA ALA A 146 -2.62 -2.19 -20.22
C ALA A 146 -2.60 -3.12 -19.00
N GLN A 147 -1.94 -2.70 -17.93
CA GLN A 147 -1.93 -3.38 -16.64
C GLN A 147 -3.34 -3.48 -16.05
N GLU A 148 -4.13 -2.41 -16.12
CA GLU A 148 -5.53 -2.41 -15.68
C GLU A 148 -6.37 -3.44 -16.43
N VAL A 149 -6.25 -3.51 -17.76
CA VAL A 149 -6.95 -4.51 -18.58
C VAL A 149 -6.59 -5.92 -18.13
N MET A 150 -5.30 -6.22 -17.96
CA MET A 150 -4.87 -7.57 -17.57
C MET A 150 -5.27 -7.91 -16.14
N THR A 151 -5.22 -6.98 -15.20
CA THR A 151 -5.68 -7.19 -13.82
C THR A 151 -7.16 -7.60 -13.76
N LEU A 152 -7.98 -7.12 -14.69
CA LEU A 152 -9.41 -7.44 -14.76
C LEU A 152 -9.73 -8.72 -15.55
N ASP A 153 -8.75 -9.30 -16.25
CA ASP A 153 -8.88 -10.56 -16.99
C ASP A 153 -9.12 -11.73 -16.02
N THR A 154 -9.96 -12.69 -16.42
CA THR A 154 -10.32 -13.85 -15.58
C THR A 154 -9.12 -14.72 -15.21
N ARG A 155 -8.03 -14.66 -15.98
CA ARG A 155 -6.77 -15.35 -15.71
C ARG A 155 -6.00 -14.78 -14.53
N TYR A 156 -6.20 -13.49 -14.21
CA TYR A 156 -5.37 -12.75 -13.24
C TYR A 156 -6.16 -12.17 -12.07
N LYS A 157 -7.44 -11.86 -12.28
CA LYS A 157 -8.29 -11.18 -11.29
C LYS A 157 -8.33 -11.91 -9.93
N ALA A 158 -8.41 -13.24 -9.92
CA ALA A 158 -8.50 -14.02 -8.68
C ALA A 158 -7.21 -14.00 -7.83
N ASN A 159 -6.07 -13.64 -8.43
CA ASN A 159 -4.76 -13.58 -7.76
C ASN A 159 -4.29 -12.14 -7.50
N THR A 160 -5.16 -11.15 -7.76
CA THR A 160 -4.87 -9.73 -7.56
C THR A 160 -5.73 -9.17 -6.45
N LEU A 161 -5.15 -8.33 -5.60
CA LEU A 161 -5.86 -7.62 -4.55
C LEU A 161 -5.67 -6.11 -4.68
N TYR A 162 -6.77 -5.38 -4.53
CA TYR A 162 -6.75 -3.93 -4.40
C TYR A 162 -6.69 -3.55 -2.92
N VAL A 163 -5.69 -2.75 -2.57
CA VAL A 163 -5.48 -2.27 -1.20
C VAL A 163 -5.66 -0.74 -1.14
N PRO A 164 -5.76 -0.13 0.06
CA PRO A 164 -5.85 1.32 0.18
C PRO A 164 -4.74 2.03 -0.55
N GLN A 165 -5.11 2.97 -1.43
CA GLN A 165 -4.14 3.78 -2.15
C GLN A 165 -3.17 4.51 -1.19
N ARG A 166 -3.65 4.94 -0.02
CA ARG A 166 -2.84 5.67 0.96
C ARG A 166 -1.63 4.88 1.49
N TRP A 167 -1.67 3.55 1.47
CA TRP A 167 -0.63 2.73 2.09
C TRP A 167 0.74 2.95 1.48
N PHE A 168 0.81 2.95 0.16
CA PHE A 168 2.07 3.14 -0.56
C PHE A 168 1.93 3.99 -1.82
N ASN A 169 0.74 4.51 -2.15
CA ASN A 169 0.52 5.30 -3.36
C ASN A 169 -0.27 6.59 -3.07
N ALA A 170 -0.08 7.14 -1.87
CA ALA A 170 -0.87 8.23 -1.32
C ALA A 170 -0.75 9.52 -2.14
N TYR A 171 -1.80 10.34 -2.08
CA TYR A 171 -1.82 11.69 -2.63
C TYR A 171 -1.72 12.76 -1.56
N ARG A 172 -1.33 13.97 -1.95
CA ARG A 172 -1.10 15.09 -1.04
C ARG A 172 -2.35 15.51 -0.25
N GLY A 173 -3.52 15.41 -0.89
CA GLY A 173 -4.77 15.96 -0.39
C GLY A 173 -4.83 17.50 -0.40
N PRO A 174 -5.91 18.10 0.11
CA PRO A 174 -6.09 19.55 0.13
C PRO A 174 -5.27 20.19 1.25
N ARG A 175 -4.11 20.78 0.92
CA ARG A 175 -3.25 21.50 1.88
C ARG A 175 -2.93 22.91 1.40
N ASN A 176 -2.80 23.84 2.37
CA ASN A 176 -2.38 25.22 2.14
C ASN A 176 -0.87 25.33 1.88
N ASP A 177 -0.37 26.56 1.72
CA ASP A 177 1.04 26.85 1.45
C ASP A 177 1.99 26.50 2.60
N ARG A 178 1.45 26.21 3.79
CA ARG A 178 2.19 25.72 4.97
C ARG A 178 2.10 24.21 5.13
N GLU A 179 1.62 23.50 4.11
CA GLU A 179 1.41 22.06 4.09
C GLU A 179 0.45 21.54 5.17
N GLN A 180 -0.44 22.40 5.68
CA GLN A 180 -1.50 22.03 6.61
C GLN A 180 -2.78 21.71 5.84
N LEU A 181 -3.54 20.70 6.29
CA LEU A 181 -4.85 20.39 5.70
C LEU A 181 -5.76 21.62 5.75
N VAL A 182 -6.40 21.92 4.62
CA VAL A 182 -7.31 23.07 4.54
C VAL A 182 -8.56 22.77 5.37
N ARG A 183 -8.85 23.63 6.34
CA ARG A 183 -10.02 23.48 7.21
C ARG A 183 -11.30 23.59 6.38
N GLY A 184 -12.22 22.64 6.55
CA GLY A 184 -13.51 22.61 5.87
C GLY A 184 -13.51 21.92 4.50
N GLU A 185 -12.33 21.60 3.95
CA GLU A 185 -12.22 20.81 2.73
C GLU A 185 -12.47 19.32 3.00
N LYS A 186 -13.11 18.65 2.04
CA LYS A 186 -13.25 17.19 2.10
C LYS A 186 -11.88 16.56 1.88
N VAL A 187 -11.38 15.82 2.86
CA VAL A 187 -10.11 15.09 2.76
C VAL A 187 -10.36 13.69 2.17
N PRO A 188 -9.87 13.39 0.96
CA PRO A 188 -10.01 12.05 0.38
C PRO A 188 -9.27 10.99 1.21
N ALA A 189 -9.80 9.76 1.27
CA ALA A 189 -9.20 8.66 2.03
C ALA A 189 -7.78 8.25 1.56
N ASN A 190 -7.44 8.55 0.30
CA ASN A 190 -6.10 8.36 -0.26
C ASN A 190 -5.11 9.48 0.08
N THR A 191 -5.49 10.44 0.93
CA THR A 191 -4.61 11.53 1.36
C THR A 191 -3.57 11.03 2.36
N ILE A 192 -2.29 11.33 2.11
CA ILE A 192 -1.20 11.01 3.01
C ILE A 192 -1.38 11.64 4.39
N LYS A 193 -1.09 10.85 5.43
CA LYS A 193 -1.06 11.25 6.84
C LYS A 193 0.38 11.20 7.37
N ALA A 194 0.62 11.93 8.45
CA ALA A 194 1.86 11.78 9.20
C ALA A 194 2.04 10.32 9.64
N GLY A 195 3.24 9.77 9.45
CA GLY A 195 3.56 8.37 9.70
C GLY A 195 3.31 7.40 8.53
N ASP A 196 2.67 7.82 7.44
CA ASP A 196 2.51 6.99 6.23
C ASP A 196 3.84 6.84 5.46
N LEU A 197 3.99 5.75 4.70
CA LEU A 197 5.24 5.40 4.00
C LEU A 197 5.71 6.49 3.03
N GLN A 198 4.89 6.80 2.01
CA GLN A 198 5.35 7.59 0.86
C GLN A 198 4.24 8.39 0.18
N LEU A 199 4.65 9.43 -0.54
CA LEU A 199 3.79 10.37 -1.26
C LEU A 199 4.06 10.34 -2.76
N HIS A 200 3.02 10.16 -3.58
CA HIS A 200 3.10 10.15 -5.03
C HIS A 200 2.70 11.50 -5.64
N PHE A 201 3.60 12.10 -6.43
CA PHE A 201 3.40 13.33 -7.20
C PHE A 201 2.85 13.04 -8.60
N ALA A 202 1.76 12.29 -8.65
CA ALA A 202 1.12 11.85 -9.90
C ALA A 202 0.65 13.03 -10.76
N GLY A 203 1.18 13.10 -11.99
CA GLY A 203 0.82 14.11 -12.97
C GLY A 203 1.56 15.45 -12.83
N LYS A 204 1.52 16.27 -13.89
CA LYS A 204 2.39 17.45 -14.03
C LYS A 204 2.14 18.56 -13.01
N LYS A 205 0.90 18.71 -12.53
CA LYS A 205 0.48 19.85 -11.70
C LYS A 205 1.09 19.86 -10.30
N VAL A 206 1.58 18.72 -9.81
CA VAL A 206 2.11 18.59 -8.44
C VAL A 206 3.63 18.44 -8.38
N LYS A 207 4.30 18.25 -9.53
CA LYS A 207 5.76 18.02 -9.58
C LYS A 207 6.58 19.15 -8.97
N HIS A 208 6.10 20.39 -9.07
CA HIS A 208 6.76 21.56 -8.48
C HIS A 208 6.85 21.50 -6.95
N LEU A 209 6.11 20.61 -6.28
CA LEU A 209 6.12 20.42 -4.83
C LEU A 209 7.18 19.40 -4.37
N ILE A 210 7.85 18.69 -5.28
CA ILE A 210 8.87 17.68 -4.95
C ILE A 210 9.96 18.28 -4.04
N PRO A 211 10.57 19.44 -4.35
CA PRO A 211 11.58 20.04 -3.48
C PRO A 211 11.07 20.32 -2.05
N THR A 212 9.84 20.79 -1.92
CA THR A 212 9.20 21.05 -0.61
C THR A 212 9.11 19.78 0.21
N TYR A 213 8.69 18.68 -0.41
CA TYR A 213 8.50 17.41 0.30
C TYR A 213 9.80 16.64 0.55
N LEU A 214 10.82 16.81 -0.29
CA LEU A 214 12.17 16.35 0.01
C LEU A 214 12.69 17.05 1.29
N ALA A 215 12.50 18.37 1.40
CA ALA A 215 12.88 19.11 2.60
C ALA A 215 12.07 18.69 3.84
N LEU A 216 10.78 18.36 3.68
CA LEU A 216 9.96 17.83 4.77
C LEU A 216 10.38 16.42 5.20
N ALA A 217 10.69 15.54 4.25
CA ALA A 217 11.15 14.18 4.52
C ALA A 217 12.51 14.17 5.22
N ALA A 218 13.40 15.11 4.87
CA ALA A 218 14.68 15.28 5.55
C ALA A 218 14.55 15.91 6.95
N ASN A 219 13.40 16.50 7.29
CA ASN A 219 13.19 17.20 8.55
C ASN A 219 12.40 16.36 9.57
N ASN A 220 13.14 15.65 10.42
CA ASN A 220 12.60 14.76 11.43
C ASN A 220 11.81 15.48 12.54
N SER A 221 11.89 16.81 12.67
CA SER A 221 11.15 17.55 13.69
C SER A 221 9.68 17.82 13.33
N MET A 222 9.28 17.58 12.07
CA MET A 222 7.92 17.89 11.59
C MET A 222 6.91 16.75 11.82
N GLY A 223 7.35 15.63 12.41
CA GLY A 223 6.48 14.52 12.78
C GLY A 223 5.97 13.67 11.62
N TRP A 224 6.55 13.81 10.42
CA TRP A 224 6.24 12.92 9.28
C TRP A 224 6.84 11.53 9.49
N GLU A 225 8.10 11.48 9.90
CA GLU A 225 8.81 10.26 10.25
C GLU A 225 8.54 9.87 11.71
N MET A 226 8.07 8.64 11.93
CA MET A 226 7.87 8.09 13.27
C MET A 226 7.90 6.56 13.25
N PRO A 227 8.27 5.89 14.37
CA PRO A 227 8.22 4.43 14.45
C PRO A 227 6.84 3.88 14.07
N LEU A 228 6.80 2.76 13.33
CA LEU A 228 5.55 2.12 12.88
C LEU A 228 4.53 1.94 14.03
N LYS A 229 4.99 1.56 15.23
CA LYS A 229 4.16 1.37 16.43
C LYS A 229 3.45 2.64 16.93
N LYS A 230 3.93 3.82 16.53
CA LYS A 230 3.30 5.13 16.86
C LYS A 230 2.32 5.57 15.77
N THR A 231 2.23 4.84 14.66
CA THR A 231 1.27 5.07 13.59
C THR A 231 -0.01 4.25 13.84
N LYS A 232 -1.10 4.59 13.15
CA LYS A 232 -2.30 3.73 13.08
C LYS A 232 -2.21 2.66 11.99
N LEU A 233 -1.16 2.70 11.16
CA LEU A 233 -1.06 1.94 9.92
C LEU A 233 -1.04 0.43 10.18
N GLN A 234 -0.29 -0.03 11.19
CA GLN A 234 -0.20 -1.44 11.55
C GLN A 234 -1.57 -2.02 11.93
N MET A 235 -2.37 -1.28 12.71
CA MET A 235 -3.72 -1.70 13.09
C MET A 235 -4.68 -1.71 11.89
N GLU A 236 -4.62 -0.67 11.04
CA GLU A 236 -5.43 -0.57 9.83
C GLU A 236 -5.16 -1.73 8.86
N ILE A 237 -3.89 -2.09 8.68
CA ILE A 237 -3.47 -3.23 7.85
C ILE A 237 -3.94 -4.56 8.44
N ALA A 238 -3.73 -4.78 9.74
CA ALA A 238 -4.17 -6.01 10.39
C ALA A 238 -5.69 -6.20 10.28
N LEU A 239 -6.45 -5.12 10.48
CA LEU A 239 -7.90 -5.12 10.31
C LEU A 239 -8.31 -5.41 8.86
N PHE A 240 -7.64 -4.79 7.87
CA PHE A 240 -7.89 -5.05 6.46
C PHE A 240 -7.73 -6.54 6.12
N TRP A 241 -6.63 -7.16 6.52
CA TRP A 241 -6.38 -8.57 6.21
C TRP A 241 -7.39 -9.49 6.89
N LYS A 242 -7.77 -9.19 8.14
CA LYS A 242 -8.83 -9.92 8.85
C LYS A 242 -10.16 -9.83 8.10
N LEU A 243 -10.65 -8.63 7.80
CA LEU A 243 -11.94 -8.43 7.13
C LEU A 243 -11.94 -9.02 5.73
N THR A 244 -10.84 -8.89 4.99
CA THR A 244 -10.71 -9.48 3.65
C THR A 244 -10.80 -11.01 3.71
N LYS A 245 -10.17 -11.65 4.72
CA LYS A 245 -10.25 -13.11 4.92
C LYS A 245 -11.68 -13.54 5.24
N GLU A 246 -12.36 -12.78 6.08
CA GLU A 246 -13.76 -13.00 6.48
C GLU A 246 -14.77 -12.59 5.39
N ARG A 247 -14.30 -12.07 4.24
CA ARG A 247 -15.11 -11.52 3.15
C ARG A 247 -16.11 -10.47 3.63
N GLN A 248 -15.71 -9.68 4.62
CA GLN A 248 -16.48 -8.58 5.17
C GLN A 248 -16.10 -7.28 4.46
N ASP A 249 -17.06 -6.36 4.39
CA ASP A 249 -16.83 -5.03 3.87
C ASP A 249 -15.88 -4.24 4.79
N TRP A 250 -14.98 -3.51 4.17
CA TRP A 250 -14.03 -2.60 4.82
C TRP A 250 -13.94 -1.33 3.96
N ASP A 251 -13.24 -0.28 4.42
CA ASP A 251 -13.12 0.99 3.67
C ASP A 251 -12.65 0.79 2.22
N GLN A 252 -13.60 0.76 1.29
CA GLN A 252 -13.33 0.32 -0.08
C GLN A 252 -12.27 1.21 -0.77
N PRO A 253 -11.47 0.66 -1.70
CA PRO A 253 -10.55 1.42 -2.55
C PRO A 253 -11.25 2.63 -3.18
N VAL A 254 -10.49 3.69 -3.48
CA VAL A 254 -11.06 4.95 -4.02
C VAL A 254 -12.00 4.63 -5.20
N PRO A 255 -13.31 4.94 -5.09
CA PRO A 255 -14.26 4.62 -6.14
C PRO A 255 -13.88 5.37 -7.42
N SER A 256 -13.74 4.66 -8.52
CA SER A 256 -13.52 5.29 -9.82
C SER A 256 -14.74 6.15 -10.19
N LYS A 257 -14.54 7.37 -10.70
CA LYS A 257 -15.66 8.20 -11.19
C LYS A 257 -16.16 7.65 -12.53
N LYS A 258 -17.06 6.65 -12.48
CA LYS A 258 -17.95 6.07 -13.52
C LYS A 258 -17.52 6.15 -15.01
N LYS A 259 -17.23 4.97 -15.57
CA LYS A 259 -17.91 4.18 -16.62
C LYS A 259 -16.79 3.39 -17.30
N ALA A 260 -16.75 2.08 -17.09
CA ALA A 260 -15.98 1.20 -17.96
C ALA A 260 -16.32 1.61 -19.41
N PRO A 261 -15.32 1.84 -20.29
CA PRO A 261 -15.62 2.13 -21.67
C PRO A 261 -16.50 0.97 -22.16
N ALA A 262 -17.66 1.30 -22.71
CA ALA A 262 -18.37 0.35 -23.55
C ALA A 262 -17.41 0.04 -24.70
N ALA A 263 -16.60 -1.01 -24.54
CA ALA A 263 -15.86 -1.58 -25.64
C ALA A 263 -16.93 -1.98 -26.66
N LYS A 264 -17.11 -1.14 -27.69
CA LYS A 264 -17.71 -1.58 -28.94
C LYS A 264 -16.72 -2.57 -29.55
N VAL A 265 -16.81 -3.80 -29.06
CA VAL A 265 -16.21 -4.97 -29.66
C VAL A 265 -17.09 -5.28 -30.88
N ALA A 266 -16.68 -4.79 -32.04
CA ALA A 266 -17.00 -5.45 -33.29
C ALA A 266 -15.78 -6.32 -33.60
N VAL A 267 -15.79 -7.54 -33.07
CA VAL A 267 -14.89 -8.60 -33.52
C VAL A 267 -15.81 -9.69 -34.03
N ALA A 268 -15.88 -9.82 -35.35
CA ALA A 268 -16.33 -11.04 -35.97
C ALA A 268 -15.28 -12.11 -35.66
N ALA A 269 -15.56 -12.94 -34.67
CA ALA A 269 -14.92 -14.24 -34.50
C ALA A 269 -15.91 -15.13 -33.76
N GLU A 270 -16.29 -16.22 -34.42
CA GLU A 270 -17.13 -17.29 -33.92
C GLU A 270 -16.61 -17.82 -32.57
N GLY A 271 -17.53 -18.13 -31.66
CA GLY A 271 -17.20 -18.82 -30.40
C GLY A 271 -17.93 -18.24 -29.19
N ALA A 272 -19.07 -18.83 -28.86
CA ALA A 272 -19.92 -18.48 -27.73
C ALA A 272 -19.13 -18.44 -26.39
N GLY A 273 -18.99 -17.26 -25.79
CA GLY A 273 -18.38 -17.10 -24.47
C GLY A 273 -18.37 -15.65 -23.96
N ALA A 274 -18.21 -14.68 -24.86
CA ALA A 274 -18.13 -13.26 -24.49
C ALA A 274 -19.46 -12.67 -23.98
N GLU A 275 -20.60 -13.21 -24.42
CA GLU A 275 -21.92 -12.68 -24.06
C GLU A 275 -22.40 -13.16 -22.68
N ALA A 276 -22.04 -14.39 -22.29
CA ALA A 276 -22.28 -14.91 -20.94
C ALA A 276 -21.48 -14.15 -19.86
N LEU A 277 -20.25 -13.72 -20.20
CA LEU A 277 -19.40 -12.88 -19.33
C LEU A 277 -19.96 -11.47 -19.11
N ARG A 278 -20.68 -10.91 -20.10
CA ARG A 278 -21.34 -9.60 -19.99
C ARG A 278 -22.52 -9.61 -19.02
N ALA A 279 -23.31 -10.69 -19.00
CA ALA A 279 -24.48 -10.79 -18.13
C ALA A 279 -24.12 -10.94 -16.64
N ALA A 280 -22.97 -11.56 -16.33
CA ALA A 280 -22.50 -11.74 -14.95
C ALA A 280 -21.96 -10.45 -14.32
N ALA A 281 -21.31 -9.58 -15.09
CA ALA A 281 -20.68 -8.36 -14.59
C ALA A 281 -21.67 -7.21 -14.29
N VAL A 282 -22.87 -7.24 -14.86
CA VAL A 282 -23.90 -6.19 -14.65
C VAL A 282 -24.78 -6.48 -13.43
N LYS A 283 -24.73 -7.68 -12.86
CA LYS A 283 -25.61 -8.11 -11.76
C LYS A 283 -25.00 -7.96 -10.35
N ALA A 284 -23.73 -7.58 -10.24
CA ALA A 284 -23.05 -7.38 -8.96
C ALA A 284 -22.53 -5.94 -8.86
N GLU A 285 -23.31 -5.05 -8.24
CA GLU A 285 -22.88 -3.95 -7.36
C GLU A 285 -24.05 -2.99 -7.15
N ASN A 286 -24.90 -3.37 -6.21
CA ASN A 286 -25.91 -2.48 -5.66
C ASN A 286 -26.17 -2.90 -4.21
N ILE A 287 -25.24 -2.60 -3.30
CA ILE A 287 -25.47 -2.77 -1.85
C ILE A 287 -24.91 -1.55 -1.10
N ARG A 288 -25.81 -0.92 -0.33
CA ARG A 288 -25.58 0.20 0.60
C ARG A 288 -24.93 -0.33 1.89
N GLY A 289 -24.07 0.45 2.55
CA GLY A 289 -23.73 0.20 3.95
C GLY A 289 -22.67 1.14 4.55
N ASN A 290 -23.06 1.74 5.68
CA ASN A 290 -22.38 2.57 6.70
C ASN A 290 -20.83 2.62 6.74
N SER A 291 -20.28 3.80 7.08
CA SER A 291 -18.82 4.04 7.12
C SER A 291 -18.14 3.43 8.37
N VAL A 292 -16.96 2.84 8.18
CA VAL A 292 -16.13 2.21 9.22
C VAL A 292 -15.60 3.21 10.25
N ILE A 293 -15.51 4.51 9.90
CA ILE A 293 -15.21 5.59 10.86
C ILE A 293 -16.22 5.60 12.02
N GLU A 294 -17.48 5.22 11.74
CA GLU A 294 -18.56 5.12 12.71
C GLU A 294 -18.50 3.84 13.56
N GLN A 295 -17.74 2.84 13.12
CA GLN A 295 -17.50 1.59 13.85
C GLN A 295 -16.24 1.67 14.73
N ILE A 296 -15.21 2.38 14.28
CA ILE A 296 -14.00 2.67 15.08
C ILE A 296 -14.35 3.53 16.31
N SER A 297 -15.28 4.49 16.17
CA SER A 297 -15.76 5.28 17.31
C SER A 297 -16.58 4.47 18.31
N LYS A 298 -17.34 3.46 17.84
CA LYS A 298 -18.08 2.53 18.72
C LYS A 298 -17.17 1.55 19.47
N LEU A 299 -16.10 1.07 18.84
CA LEU A 299 -15.09 0.24 19.48
C LEU A 299 -14.24 1.03 20.50
N GLY A 300 -14.02 2.34 20.26
CA GLY A 300 -13.40 3.22 21.25
C GLY A 300 -14.32 3.51 22.45
N ALA A 301 -15.63 3.60 22.24
CA ALA A 301 -16.60 3.85 23.30
C ALA A 301 -16.96 2.60 24.12
N SER A 302 -16.81 1.39 23.58
CA SER A 302 -17.11 0.14 24.29
C SER A 302 -15.99 -0.31 25.24
N VAL A 303 -14.78 0.24 25.13
CA VAL A 303 -13.68 -0.07 26.06
C VAL A 303 -13.77 0.78 27.33
N ASP A 304 -14.44 1.93 27.29
CA ASP A 304 -14.64 2.80 28.46
C ASP A 304 -15.96 2.55 29.23
N ALA A 305 -16.80 1.60 28.78
CA ALA A 305 -18.15 1.42 29.30
C ALA A 305 -18.40 0.10 30.07
N ASP A 306 -17.39 -0.75 30.24
CA ASP A 306 -17.54 -2.06 30.90
C ASP A 306 -16.50 -2.30 32.00
N GLU A 307 -16.39 -1.36 32.94
CA GLU A 307 -15.98 -1.66 34.32
C GLU A 307 -16.86 -0.88 35.28
N GLY A 308 -17.93 -1.53 35.74
CA GLY A 308 -18.69 -1.03 36.86
C GLY A 308 -20.11 -1.56 36.91
N VAL A 309 -20.30 -2.72 37.55
CA VAL A 309 -21.24 -2.90 38.67
C VAL A 309 -21.17 -4.33 39.23
N LYS A 310 -20.63 -4.39 40.45
CA LYS A 310 -21.04 -5.16 41.64
C LYS A 310 -21.06 -6.70 41.61
N HIS A 311 -20.32 -7.27 42.56
CA HIS A 311 -20.94 -8.18 43.54
C HIS A 311 -20.36 -7.96 44.94
N GLU A 312 -21.27 -7.73 45.89
CA GLU A 312 -21.05 -7.69 47.33
C GLU A 312 -20.91 -9.11 47.91
N LEU A 313 -19.94 -9.28 48.80
CA LEU A 313 -19.90 -10.13 49.99
C LEU A 313 -18.94 -9.35 50.92
N GLY A 314 -19.32 -8.79 52.07
CA GLY A 314 -20.02 -9.39 53.19
C GLY A 314 -19.17 -9.15 54.44
N SER A 315 -19.48 -8.06 55.15
CA SER A 315 -19.14 -7.66 56.54
C SER A 315 -18.29 -8.62 57.40
N ALA A 316 -17.20 -8.11 58.01
CA ALA A 316 -16.91 -8.29 59.44
C ALA A 316 -15.82 -7.32 59.98
N MET A 317 -16.24 -6.46 60.91
CA MET A 317 -15.60 -6.12 62.20
C MET A 317 -14.15 -5.61 62.26
N ASP A 318 -14.04 -4.29 62.46
CA ASP A 318 -13.55 -3.58 63.65
C ASP A 318 -12.31 -4.04 64.44
N SER A 319 -11.53 -3.02 64.86
CA SER A 319 -10.47 -3.02 65.90
C SER A 319 -9.14 -3.73 65.51
N THR A 320 -7.91 -3.33 65.83
CA THR A 320 -7.33 -2.52 66.91
C THR A 320 -5.89 -2.14 66.50
N LEU A 321 -5.52 -0.87 66.72
CA LEU A 321 -4.26 -0.35 67.24
C LEU A 321 -2.96 -1.21 67.32
N ALA A 322 -1.86 -0.53 66.96
CA ALA A 322 -0.55 -0.47 67.64
C ALA A 322 0.63 -1.35 67.16
N GLN A 323 1.73 -0.63 66.82
CA GLN A 323 3.16 -0.93 67.06
C GLN A 323 3.77 -2.16 66.34
N GLY A 324 4.96 -2.11 65.74
CA GLY A 324 6.03 -1.12 65.75
C GLY A 324 7.22 -1.61 64.90
N GLU A 325 8.25 -0.78 64.89
CA GLU A 325 9.66 -1.10 64.60
C GLU A 325 10.03 -1.47 63.16
N SER A 326 10.37 -0.40 62.43
CA SER A 326 11.57 -0.36 61.61
C SER A 326 12.81 -0.66 62.48
N ASP A 327 13.63 -1.61 62.06
CA ASP A 327 15.07 -1.47 62.28
C ASP A 327 15.85 -2.00 61.08
N GLY A 328 16.75 -1.15 60.60
CA GLY A 328 17.61 -1.40 59.46
C GLY A 328 19.04 -1.63 59.92
N SER A 329 19.65 -2.69 59.42
CA SER A 329 21.11 -2.88 59.34
C SER A 329 21.33 -3.79 58.11
N LYS A 330 21.87 -3.30 56.98
CA LYS A 330 23.27 -3.04 56.62
C LYS A 330 24.21 -4.25 56.76
N GLU A 331 25.03 -4.39 55.71
CA GLU A 331 26.24 -5.22 55.56
C GLU A 331 26.02 -6.71 55.26
N ASP A 332 26.82 -7.40 54.43
CA ASP A 332 27.76 -7.05 53.36
C ASP A 332 28.14 -8.39 52.66
N MET A 333 28.71 -8.29 51.46
CA MET A 333 29.66 -9.23 50.83
C MET A 333 29.35 -10.72 50.52
N SER A 334 29.46 -11.01 49.21
CA SER A 334 30.22 -12.09 48.55
C SER A 334 30.00 -13.57 48.91
N SER A 335 29.70 -14.42 47.92
CA SER A 335 30.66 -15.32 47.23
C SER A 335 29.96 -16.48 46.51
N ASP A 336 30.47 -16.79 45.32
CA ASP A 336 30.58 -18.09 44.64
C ASP A 336 29.49 -19.16 44.83
N SER A 337 28.76 -19.46 43.75
CA SER A 337 28.83 -20.73 42.97
C SER A 337 27.66 -20.82 41.98
#